data_AF-A0A7S4F3X4-F1
#
_entry.id   AF-A0A7S4F3X4-F1
#
_cell.length_a   1.000
_cell.length_b   1.000
_cell.length_c   1.000
_cell.angle_alpha   90.00
_cell.angle_beta   90.00
_cell.angle_gamma   90.00
#
_symmetry.space_group_name_H-M   'P 1'
#
loop_
_entity.id
_entity.type
_entity.pdbx_description
1 polymer ?
#
loop_
_entity_poly.entity_id
_entity_poly.type
_entity_poly.pdbx_seq_one_letter_code
_entity_poly.pdbx_strand_id
1 'polypeptide(L)'
;SASTRIFKTFLCDSFVFDDGSAANDFNTAYHEYLHDDYSLECNSSEYMRSRNWAYALIAFWPAGVPLLYATMLAANRKAISKRVPNELSRSIGFLHRDYKHQFFWWEPIELLRKLCLTDVPLLIGTGQETARVILALLVSLVALVTHFVLQPFKRGVDNWLSTFINFALTLIYLTVLLIKVCEDSSEACETFGFGSSSSGVFLFFLIFSTITLVAMLVLGIVQICYTNLHSVPVLRLRNDSTRPELPAVGKTGYHLFLSHVWRSGQDQVAVIKRQLQLCLPGVRVFLDVDDLLNIIDIETYVDQSMAVLFFLSEGYFASVNCRREVASAKAANKPLVLVHETDLRKRGVSLEVLRKECPEELRDFVFNDRRIIRWSRTVSFQQLSLKLIADGLLHATLAYEKVPTDALASWLTFPGEISLTGLTFDPPLELRFSGFNPGAKEVAEELRSRSQGLTLQEVDPDGTQVPPNVGVSSNAGMPTLRPRASRGPRSMAAASHAAFGPLLLYLNKATFVGQDGVKLAELVRIERAAGTRILLFHENDEALDGCEFDWNIEKTPEDLVEDGLYSDLAIEFFPMPHREVSLAIAAQNLSMQPLRSGWRCLGRRQPRGS
;
A
#
# COMPACT_ATOMS: atom_id res chain seq x y z
N SER A 1 -10.13 35.74 10.81
CA SER A 1 -9.21 35.52 9.68
C SER A 1 -9.19 36.76 8.79
N ALA A 2 -8.17 36.96 7.97
CA ALA A 2 -8.18 37.99 6.92
C ALA A 2 -9.36 37.80 5.97
N SER A 3 -9.69 36.54 5.62
CA SER A 3 -10.90 36.20 4.83
C SER A 3 -12.17 36.73 5.49
N THR A 4 -12.40 36.41 6.77
CA THR A 4 -13.57 36.87 7.52
C THR A 4 -13.74 38.39 7.48
N ARG A 5 -12.66 39.16 7.61
CA ARG A 5 -12.71 40.64 7.56
C ARG A 5 -13.11 41.15 6.17
N ILE A 6 -12.63 40.49 5.12
CA ILE A 6 -13.00 40.82 3.73
C ILE A 6 -14.49 40.54 3.50
N PHE A 7 -14.99 39.38 3.93
CA PHE A 7 -16.39 39.01 3.74
C PHE A 7 -17.37 39.85 4.57
N LYS A 8 -16.95 40.33 5.76
CA LYS A 8 -17.74 41.26 6.56
C LYS A 8 -17.96 42.62 5.89
N THR A 9 -17.14 42.99 4.90
CA THR A 9 -17.32 44.24 4.14
C THR A 9 -18.61 44.24 3.30
N PHE A 10 -19.28 43.08 3.15
CA PHE A 10 -20.54 42.94 2.41
C PHE A 10 -21.79 42.92 3.31
N LEU A 11 -21.63 43.00 4.64
CA LEU A 11 -22.75 42.96 5.59
C LEU A 11 -23.24 44.38 5.91
N CYS A 12 -24.46 44.70 5.51
CA CYS A 12 -25.11 45.97 5.81
C CYS A 12 -26.36 45.74 6.68
N ASP A 13 -26.57 46.62 7.65
CA ASP A 13 -27.78 46.66 8.47
C ASP A 13 -28.65 47.85 8.07
N SER A 14 -29.96 47.63 7.94
CA SER A 14 -30.92 48.69 7.59
C SER A 14 -31.54 49.30 8.84
N PHE A 15 -31.67 50.63 8.84
CA PHE A 15 -32.32 51.41 9.89
C PHE A 15 -33.44 52.26 9.31
N VAL A 16 -34.56 52.31 10.03
CA VAL A 16 -35.73 53.13 9.70
C VAL A 16 -35.56 54.51 10.33
N PHE A 17 -35.65 55.55 9.51
CA PHE A 17 -35.68 56.93 10.00
C PHE A 17 -37.09 57.48 9.87
N ASP A 18 -37.60 58.05 10.97
CA ASP A 18 -38.85 58.81 10.98
C ASP A 18 -38.45 60.29 10.91
N ASP A 19 -38.23 60.74 9.68
CA ASP A 19 -38.09 62.15 9.35
C ASP A 19 -39.46 62.80 9.58
N GLY A 20 -39.64 63.41 10.75
CA GLY A 20 -40.89 63.97 11.29
C GLY A 20 -41.63 65.04 10.44
N SER A 21 -41.48 65.03 9.12
CA SER A 21 -42.40 65.61 8.15
C SER A 21 -43.77 64.90 8.22
N ALA A 22 -44.66 65.49 8.99
CA ALA A 22 -46.07 65.15 9.00
C ALA A 22 -46.71 65.26 7.60
N ALA A 23 -47.57 64.29 7.32
CA ALA A 23 -48.66 64.27 6.33
C ALA A 23 -48.28 64.04 4.85
N ASN A 24 -48.55 62.80 4.42
CA ASN A 24 -48.96 62.38 3.07
C ASN A 24 -47.95 61.74 2.11
N ASP A 25 -46.79 61.26 2.54
CA ASP A 25 -46.00 60.36 1.68
C ASP A 25 -45.69 59.01 2.35
N PHE A 26 -46.05 57.94 1.65
CA PHE A 26 -45.99 56.53 2.09
C PHE A 26 -44.58 55.94 1.92
N ASN A 27 -43.54 56.77 2.06
CA ASN A 27 -42.18 56.41 1.70
C ASN A 27 -41.27 56.51 2.92
N THR A 28 -41.31 55.47 3.75
CA THR A 28 -40.39 55.32 4.88
C THR A 28 -38.96 55.23 4.32
N ALA A 29 -38.09 56.19 4.63
CA ALA A 29 -36.71 56.18 4.17
C ALA A 29 -35.89 55.17 4.99
N TYR A 30 -35.39 54.13 4.33
CA TYR A 30 -34.46 53.15 4.93
C TYR A 30 -33.04 53.52 4.52
N HIS A 31 -32.15 53.69 5.50
CA HIS A 31 -30.71 53.84 5.27
C HIS A 31 -29.98 52.59 5.73
N GLU A 32 -29.04 52.10 4.90
CA GLU A 32 -28.22 50.93 5.19
C GLU A 32 -26.80 51.36 5.55
N TYR A 33 -26.28 50.83 6.65
CA TYR A 33 -24.94 51.11 7.16
C TYR A 33 -24.12 49.83 7.28
N LEU A 34 -22.81 49.95 7.14
CA LEU A 34 -21.89 48.81 7.26
C LEU A 34 -21.90 48.24 8.69
N HIS A 35 -22.11 46.94 8.84
CA HIS A 35 -22.26 46.28 10.14
C HIS A 35 -21.06 46.45 11.08
N ASP A 36 -19.83 46.41 10.55
CA ASP A 36 -18.61 46.60 11.33
C ASP A 36 -18.27 48.09 11.60
N ASP A 37 -18.89 49.02 10.86
CA ASP A 37 -18.66 50.46 10.98
C ASP A 37 -19.91 51.27 10.56
N TYR A 38 -20.79 51.56 11.53
CA TYR A 38 -22.03 52.31 11.30
C TYR A 38 -21.83 53.78 10.89
N SER A 39 -20.59 54.28 10.81
CA SER A 39 -20.32 55.60 10.23
C SER A 39 -20.36 55.60 8.70
N LEU A 40 -20.31 54.43 8.07
CA LEU A 40 -20.30 54.27 6.61
C LEU A 40 -21.65 53.79 6.08
N GLU A 41 -22.29 54.61 5.24
CA GLU A 41 -23.49 54.22 4.50
C GLU A 41 -23.15 53.28 3.34
N CYS A 42 -23.92 52.21 3.17
CA CYS A 42 -23.74 51.20 2.13
C CYS A 42 -24.04 51.69 0.70
N ASN A 43 -24.50 52.95 0.55
CA ASN A 43 -24.64 53.65 -0.72
C ASN A 43 -23.57 54.75 -0.93
N SER A 44 -22.69 54.98 0.04
CA SER A 44 -21.64 56.00 -0.05
C SER A 44 -20.55 55.60 -1.06
N SER A 45 -19.90 56.61 -1.67
CA SER A 45 -18.78 56.39 -2.59
C SER A 45 -17.55 55.80 -1.88
N GLU A 46 -17.40 56.06 -0.58
CA GLU A 46 -16.36 55.50 0.27
C GLU A 46 -16.57 53.99 0.50
N TYR A 47 -17.80 53.57 0.81
CA TYR A 47 -18.14 52.15 0.90
C TYR A 47 -17.93 51.42 -0.43
N MET A 48 -18.34 52.02 -1.54
CA MET A 48 -18.14 51.43 -2.88
C MET A 48 -16.67 51.17 -3.20
N ARG A 49 -15.76 52.04 -2.72
CA ARG A 49 -14.31 51.85 -2.85
C ARG A 49 -13.81 50.68 -2.00
N SER A 50 -14.25 50.59 -0.74
CA SER A 50 -13.93 49.48 0.16
C SER A 50 -14.45 48.14 -0.37
N ARG A 51 -15.67 48.13 -0.94
CA ARG A 51 -16.29 46.95 -1.57
C ARG A 51 -15.50 46.43 -2.77
N ASN A 52 -14.97 47.34 -3.62
CA ASN A 52 -14.12 46.96 -4.75
C ASN A 52 -12.80 46.31 -4.30
N TRP A 53 -12.18 46.84 -3.24
CA TRP A 53 -11.00 46.21 -2.63
C TRP A 53 -11.32 44.84 -2.04
N ALA A 54 -12.49 44.67 -1.43
CA ALA A 54 -12.93 43.39 -0.90
C ALA A 54 -13.07 42.33 -2.01
N TYR A 55 -13.65 42.66 -3.17
CA TYR A 55 -13.70 41.74 -4.32
C TYR A 55 -12.31 41.35 -4.83
N ALA A 56 -11.37 42.30 -4.92
CA ALA A 56 -9.99 42.02 -5.33
C ALA A 56 -9.29 41.05 -4.35
N LEU A 57 -9.50 41.23 -3.05
CA LEU A 57 -8.93 40.37 -2.01
C LEU A 57 -9.58 38.98 -1.96
N ILE A 58 -10.88 38.85 -2.28
CA ILE A 58 -11.55 37.54 -2.47
C ILE A 58 -10.93 36.77 -3.65
N ALA A 59 -10.71 37.46 -4.77
CA ALA A 59 -10.10 36.83 -5.94
C ALA A 59 -8.66 36.39 -5.66
N PHE A 60 -7.90 37.19 -4.90
CA PHE A 60 -6.49 36.89 -4.60
C PHE A 60 -6.32 35.76 -3.58
N TRP A 61 -7.13 35.72 -2.52
CA TRP A 61 -6.87 34.84 -1.37
C TRP A 61 -7.75 33.57 -1.34
N PRO A 62 -9.07 33.63 -1.06
CA PRO A 62 -9.97 32.48 -1.12
C PRO A 62 -9.92 31.69 -2.43
N ALA A 63 -9.84 32.35 -3.59
CA ALA A 63 -9.79 31.65 -4.87
C ALA A 63 -8.35 31.37 -5.36
N GLY A 64 -7.43 32.30 -5.12
CA GLY A 64 -6.05 32.19 -5.60
C GLY A 64 -5.26 31.07 -4.95
N VAL A 65 -5.41 30.83 -3.64
CA VAL A 65 -4.64 29.80 -2.92
C VAL A 65 -5.02 28.36 -3.37
N PRO A 66 -6.31 27.97 -3.44
CA PRO A 66 -6.69 26.67 -3.98
C PRO A 66 -6.25 26.47 -5.43
N LEU A 67 -6.34 27.51 -6.26
CA LEU A 67 -5.90 27.47 -7.66
C LEU A 67 -4.39 27.30 -7.77
N LEU A 68 -3.61 28.01 -6.95
CA LEU A 68 -2.16 27.86 -6.86
C LEU A 68 -1.80 26.42 -6.48
N TYR A 69 -2.44 25.83 -5.47
CA TYR A 69 -2.16 24.45 -5.07
C TYR A 69 -2.55 23.45 -6.18
N ALA A 70 -3.70 23.65 -6.83
CA ALA A 70 -4.13 22.80 -7.94
C ALA A 70 -3.16 22.86 -9.13
N THR A 71 -2.70 24.06 -9.49
CA THR A 71 -1.73 24.25 -10.59
C THR A 71 -0.36 23.65 -10.28
N MET A 72 0.17 23.83 -9.07
CA MET A 72 1.42 23.20 -8.64
C MET A 72 1.36 21.66 -8.69
N LEU A 73 0.24 21.08 -8.25
CA LEU A 73 0.02 19.64 -8.29
C LEU A 73 -0.16 19.13 -9.74
N ALA A 74 -0.89 19.87 -10.58
CA ALA A 74 -1.07 19.53 -11.99
C ALA A 74 0.26 19.55 -12.77
N ALA A 75 1.09 20.58 -12.55
CA ALA A 75 2.41 20.70 -13.18
C ALA A 75 3.35 19.54 -12.82
N ASN A 76 3.23 18.98 -11.60
CA ASN A 76 4.08 17.89 -11.11
C ASN A 76 3.42 16.51 -11.16
N ARG A 77 2.24 16.39 -11.80
CA ARG A 77 1.48 15.13 -11.88
C ARG A 77 2.33 13.96 -12.35
N LYS A 78 3.14 14.14 -13.41
CA LYS A 78 3.97 13.07 -13.97
C LYS A 78 5.03 12.57 -12.97
N ALA A 79 5.69 13.48 -12.24
CA ALA A 79 6.69 13.14 -11.24
C ALA A 79 6.07 12.40 -10.03
N ILE A 80 4.90 12.87 -9.58
CA ILE A 80 4.15 12.26 -8.47
C ILE A 80 3.63 10.86 -8.86
N SER A 81 3.08 10.70 -10.07
CA SER A 81 2.55 9.42 -10.54
C SER A 81 3.63 8.39 -10.84
N LYS A 82 4.78 8.80 -11.39
CA LYS A 82 5.89 7.89 -11.74
C LYS A 82 6.86 7.59 -10.58
N ARG A 83 6.63 8.14 -9.38
CA ARG A 83 7.47 7.98 -8.18
C ARG A 83 8.95 8.38 -8.37
N VAL A 84 9.22 9.31 -9.28
CA VAL A 84 10.55 9.91 -9.47
C VAL A 84 10.51 11.33 -8.89
N PRO A 85 10.92 11.54 -7.63
CA PRO A 85 10.80 12.83 -6.98
C PRO A 85 11.84 13.83 -7.50
N ASN A 86 11.37 14.94 -8.08
CA ASN A 86 12.17 16.15 -8.32
C ASN A 86 12.15 17.07 -7.08
N GLU A 87 13.07 18.04 -6.99
CA GLU A 87 13.18 18.96 -5.83
C GLU A 87 11.85 19.66 -5.52
N LEU A 88 11.12 20.08 -6.55
CA LEU A 88 9.83 20.77 -6.40
C LEU A 88 8.71 19.84 -5.91
N SER A 89 8.70 18.55 -6.31
CA SER A 89 7.77 17.53 -5.80
C SER A 89 8.01 17.21 -4.33
N ARG A 90 9.28 17.26 -3.88
CA ARG A 90 9.62 17.12 -2.45
C ARG A 90 9.14 18.33 -1.64
N SER A 91 9.33 19.55 -2.14
CA SER A 91 8.91 20.76 -1.42
C SER A 91 7.39 20.89 -1.30
N ILE A 92 6.63 20.45 -2.31
CA ILE A 92 5.15 20.40 -2.23
C ILE A 92 4.63 19.13 -1.57
N GLY A 93 5.49 18.34 -0.90
CA GLY A 93 5.12 17.11 -0.23
C GLY A 93 3.96 17.28 0.74
N PHE A 94 3.84 18.44 1.39
CA PHE A 94 2.74 18.73 2.30
C PHE A 94 1.34 18.67 1.64
N LEU A 95 1.23 18.85 0.31
CA LEU A 95 -0.05 18.82 -0.42
C LEU A 95 -0.51 17.41 -0.80
N HIS A 96 0.42 16.46 -0.98
CA HIS A 96 0.10 15.16 -1.57
C HIS A 96 0.57 13.94 -0.77
N ARG A 97 1.53 14.11 0.15
CA ARG A 97 2.21 12.99 0.82
C ARG A 97 1.27 12.10 1.61
N ASP A 98 0.21 12.66 2.18
CA ASP A 98 -0.70 11.93 3.08
C ASP A 98 -1.88 11.29 2.33
N TYR A 99 -2.06 11.62 1.04
CA TYR A 99 -3.13 11.13 0.18
C TYR A 99 -2.69 9.94 -0.70
N LYS A 100 -3.60 9.02 -0.99
CA LYS A 100 -3.35 7.92 -1.95
C LYS A 100 -3.00 8.53 -3.31
N HIS A 101 -2.17 7.83 -4.08
CA HIS A 101 -1.68 8.34 -5.37
C HIS A 101 -2.80 8.75 -6.34
N GLN A 102 -3.95 8.08 -6.32
CA GLN A 102 -5.11 8.41 -7.14
C GLN A 102 -5.82 9.72 -6.73
N PHE A 103 -5.61 10.17 -5.49
CA PHE A 103 -6.22 11.35 -4.88
C PHE A 103 -5.19 12.44 -4.52
N PHE A 104 -4.09 12.54 -5.26
CA PHE A 104 -3.06 13.57 -5.02
C PHE A 104 -3.60 15.03 -5.10
N TRP A 105 -4.75 15.22 -5.75
CA TRP A 105 -5.46 16.50 -5.93
C TRP A 105 -6.46 16.82 -4.80
N TRP A 106 -6.44 16.07 -3.71
CA TRP A 106 -7.44 16.19 -2.65
C TRP A 106 -7.32 17.47 -1.80
N GLU A 107 -6.09 17.92 -1.51
CA GLU A 107 -5.86 19.07 -0.64
C GLU A 107 -6.58 20.36 -1.12
N PRO A 108 -6.53 20.75 -2.41
CA PRO A 108 -7.32 21.87 -2.93
C PRO A 108 -8.83 21.77 -2.66
N ILE A 109 -9.41 20.56 -2.69
CA ILE A 109 -10.85 20.36 -2.45
C ILE A 109 -11.18 20.51 -0.98
N GLU A 110 -10.32 19.99 -0.10
CA GLU A 110 -10.48 20.14 1.33
C GLU A 110 -10.38 21.62 1.76
N LEU A 111 -9.53 22.40 1.09
CA LEU A 111 -9.47 23.85 1.27
C LEU A 111 -10.73 24.54 0.75
N LEU A 112 -11.20 24.20 -0.45
CA LEU A 112 -12.43 24.76 -1.01
C LEU A 112 -13.63 24.50 -0.08
N ARG A 113 -13.73 23.29 0.47
CA ARG A 113 -14.75 22.92 1.46
C ARG A 113 -14.71 23.83 2.70
N LYS A 114 -13.52 24.05 3.26
CA LYS A 114 -13.33 24.92 4.45
C LYS A 114 -13.75 26.37 4.16
N LEU A 115 -13.41 26.89 2.98
CA LEU A 115 -13.84 28.21 2.52
C LEU A 115 -15.37 28.28 2.36
N CYS A 116 -15.98 27.28 1.72
CA CYS A 116 -17.44 27.21 1.55
C CYS A 116 -18.21 27.16 2.89
N LEU A 117 -17.64 26.58 3.94
CA LEU A 117 -18.28 26.51 5.26
C LEU A 117 -18.08 27.76 6.11
N THR A 118 -17.03 28.54 5.87
CA THR A 118 -16.67 29.68 6.73
C THR A 118 -16.93 31.04 6.09
N ASP A 119 -16.72 31.15 4.78
CA ASP A 119 -16.72 32.42 4.07
C ASP A 119 -18.01 32.64 3.23
N VAL A 120 -18.49 31.62 2.52
CA VAL A 120 -19.69 31.74 1.66
C VAL A 120 -20.97 32.08 2.46
N PRO A 121 -21.23 31.54 3.67
CA PRO A 121 -22.42 31.90 4.43
C PRO A 121 -22.48 33.39 4.82
N LEU A 122 -21.34 34.08 4.87
CA LEU A 122 -21.27 35.52 5.17
C LEU A 122 -21.81 36.39 4.02
N LEU A 123 -21.89 35.85 2.79
CA LEU A 123 -22.45 36.55 1.63
C LEU A 123 -23.98 36.59 1.63
N ILE A 124 -24.62 35.75 2.43
CA ILE A 124 -26.08 35.73 2.58
C ILE A 124 -26.45 36.84 3.58
N GLY A 125 -27.43 37.68 3.24
CA GLY A 125 -27.83 38.86 4.04
C GLY A 125 -28.30 38.53 5.47
N THR A 126 -28.29 39.54 6.34
CA THR A 126 -28.60 39.44 7.78
C THR A 126 -30.02 38.97 8.09
N GLY A 127 -30.97 39.14 7.16
CA GLY A 127 -32.34 38.62 7.30
C GLY A 127 -32.56 37.16 6.86
N GLN A 128 -31.55 36.44 6.40
CA GLN A 128 -31.68 35.07 5.86
C GLN A 128 -30.84 34.04 6.64
N GLU A 129 -30.90 34.10 7.97
CA GLU A 129 -30.09 33.24 8.84
C GLU A 129 -30.34 31.73 8.62
N THR A 130 -31.60 31.34 8.41
CA THR A 130 -31.97 29.94 8.13
C THR A 130 -31.33 29.44 6.83
N ALA A 131 -31.25 30.29 5.80
CA ALA A 131 -30.60 29.94 4.53
C ALA A 131 -29.08 29.74 4.69
N ARG A 132 -28.42 30.51 5.57
CA ARG A 132 -26.99 30.33 5.91
C ARG A 132 -26.72 28.94 6.46
N VAL A 133 -27.54 28.50 7.41
CA VAL A 133 -27.38 27.19 8.08
C VAL A 133 -27.72 26.05 7.12
N ILE A 134 -28.78 26.19 6.30
CA ILE A 134 -29.14 25.19 5.28
C ILE A 134 -28.00 24.99 4.28
N LEU A 135 -27.38 26.06 3.80
CA LEU A 135 -26.24 25.96 2.88
C LEU A 135 -25.06 25.21 3.53
N ALA A 136 -24.70 25.57 4.76
CA ALA A 136 -23.63 24.90 5.49
C ALA A 136 -23.92 23.41 5.72
N LEU A 137 -25.18 23.07 6.04
CA LEU A 137 -25.63 21.68 6.19
C LEU A 137 -25.48 20.89 4.88
N LEU A 138 -25.90 21.45 3.75
CA LEU A 138 -25.77 20.79 2.43
C LEU A 138 -24.29 20.55 2.07
N VAL A 139 -23.42 21.54 2.28
CA VAL A 139 -21.97 21.40 2.04
C VAL A 139 -21.37 20.32 2.95
N SER A 140 -21.76 20.28 4.23
CA SER A 140 -21.28 19.26 5.17
C SER A 140 -21.75 17.85 4.81
N LEU A 141 -22.98 17.70 4.30
CA LEU A 141 -23.52 16.41 3.85
C LEU A 141 -22.79 15.90 2.61
N VAL A 142 -22.57 16.76 1.61
CA VAL A 142 -21.79 16.41 0.42
C VAL A 142 -20.38 15.99 0.81
N ALA A 143 -19.73 16.74 1.71
CA ALA A 143 -18.40 16.40 2.20
C ALA A 143 -18.37 15.04 2.93
N LEU A 144 -19.35 14.75 3.79
CA LEU A 144 -19.49 13.48 4.48
C LEU A 144 -19.57 12.31 3.49
N VAL A 145 -20.47 12.39 2.50
CA VAL A 145 -20.63 11.36 1.47
C VAL A 145 -19.33 11.19 0.68
N THR A 146 -18.69 12.31 0.31
CA THR A 146 -17.45 12.28 -0.47
C THR A 146 -16.32 11.61 0.30
N HIS A 147 -16.12 11.94 1.58
CA HIS A 147 -15.11 11.31 2.44
C HIS A 147 -15.42 9.82 2.70
N PHE A 148 -16.69 9.47 2.88
CA PHE A 148 -17.12 8.08 3.08
C PHE A 148 -16.85 7.20 1.85
N VAL A 149 -17.14 7.70 0.64
CA VAL A 149 -16.99 6.95 -0.62
C VAL A 149 -15.54 6.90 -1.09
N LEU A 150 -14.84 8.05 -1.08
CA LEU A 150 -13.54 8.15 -1.74
C LEU A 150 -12.37 7.70 -0.86
N GLN A 151 -12.45 7.86 0.47
CA GLN A 151 -11.39 7.49 1.41
C GLN A 151 -9.98 7.89 0.90
N PRO A 152 -9.71 9.20 0.80
CA PRO A 152 -8.57 9.74 0.07
C PRO A 152 -7.21 9.50 0.75
N PHE A 153 -7.17 9.29 2.07
CA PHE A 153 -5.93 9.20 2.85
C PHE A 153 -5.23 7.84 2.70
N LYS A 154 -3.90 7.81 2.81
CA LYS A 154 -3.12 6.55 2.78
C LYS A 154 -3.40 5.67 3.99
N ARG A 155 -3.48 6.27 5.18
CA ARG A 155 -3.75 5.54 6.43
C ARG A 155 -5.25 5.38 6.61
N GLY A 156 -5.67 4.16 6.96
CA GLY A 156 -7.10 3.88 7.21
C GLY A 156 -7.67 4.70 8.37
N VAL A 157 -6.86 4.96 9.39
CA VAL A 157 -7.23 5.77 10.56
C VAL A 157 -7.59 7.20 10.16
N ASP A 158 -6.79 7.82 9.29
CA ASP A 158 -7.02 9.20 8.84
C ASP A 158 -8.33 9.31 8.03
N ASN A 159 -8.64 8.29 7.21
CA ASN A 159 -9.93 8.23 6.51
C ASN A 159 -11.11 8.16 7.47
N TRP A 160 -11.02 7.27 8.46
CA TRP A 160 -12.08 7.07 9.43
C TRP A 160 -12.28 8.32 10.30
N LEU A 161 -11.18 8.95 10.74
CA LEU A 161 -11.21 10.21 11.47
C LEU A 161 -11.84 11.34 10.64
N SER A 162 -11.48 11.45 9.36
CA SER A 162 -12.05 12.47 8.48
C SER A 162 -13.55 12.28 8.26
N THR A 163 -14.01 11.05 8.01
CA THR A 163 -15.45 10.74 7.94
C THR A 163 -16.16 11.09 9.24
N PHE A 164 -15.55 10.77 10.38
CA PHE A 164 -16.10 11.08 11.70
C PHE A 164 -16.25 12.60 11.93
N ILE A 165 -15.22 13.39 11.62
CA ILE A 165 -15.26 14.84 11.76
C ILE A 165 -16.37 15.44 10.87
N ASN A 166 -16.50 14.97 9.63
CA ASN A 166 -17.56 15.45 8.74
C ASN A 166 -18.95 15.04 9.24
N PHE A 167 -19.11 13.84 9.82
CA PHE A 167 -20.37 13.41 10.43
C PHE A 167 -20.77 14.29 11.62
N ALA A 168 -19.80 14.57 12.52
CA ALA A 168 -20.02 15.46 13.65
C ALA A 168 -20.39 16.88 13.21
N LEU A 169 -19.73 17.42 12.17
CA LEU A 169 -20.08 18.72 11.59
C LEU A 169 -21.52 18.76 11.04
N THR A 170 -21.96 17.69 10.35
CA THR A 170 -23.34 17.59 9.85
C THR A 170 -24.35 17.60 11.00
N LEU A 171 -24.07 16.88 12.09
CA LEU A 171 -24.94 16.88 13.28
C LEU A 171 -24.99 18.25 13.95
N ILE A 172 -23.86 18.97 14.02
CA ILE A 172 -23.82 20.33 14.57
C ILE A 172 -24.68 21.28 13.73
N TYR A 173 -24.54 21.29 12.41
CA TYR A 173 -25.36 22.16 11.55
C TYR A 173 -26.85 21.79 11.58
N LEU A 174 -27.18 20.51 11.69
CA LEU A 174 -28.56 20.06 11.91
C LEU A 174 -29.12 20.58 13.24
N THR A 175 -28.30 20.54 14.31
CA THR A 175 -28.68 21.07 15.63
C THR A 175 -28.96 22.57 15.57
N VAL A 176 -28.06 23.34 14.94
CA VAL A 176 -28.23 24.79 14.78
C VAL A 176 -29.49 25.13 14.00
N LEU A 177 -29.78 24.36 12.94
CA LEU A 177 -31.01 24.54 12.15
C LEU A 177 -32.27 24.30 13.00
N LEU A 178 -32.28 23.23 13.80
CA LEU A 178 -33.42 22.91 14.65
C LEU A 178 -33.60 23.93 15.78
N ILE A 179 -32.52 24.44 16.37
CA ILE A 179 -32.59 25.54 17.34
C ILE A 179 -33.25 26.76 16.71
N LYS A 180 -32.85 27.15 15.49
CA LYS A 180 -33.44 28.27 14.77
C LYS A 180 -34.93 28.06 14.47
N VAL A 181 -35.31 26.89 13.97
CA VAL A 181 -36.73 26.55 13.73
C VAL A 181 -37.56 26.63 15.02
N CYS A 182 -36.98 26.23 16.16
CA CYS A 182 -37.67 26.28 17.45
C CYS A 182 -37.74 27.68 18.06
N GLU A 183 -36.76 28.55 17.78
CA GLU A 183 -36.82 29.98 18.11
C GLU A 183 -37.89 30.69 17.29
N ASP A 184 -38.02 30.34 16.01
CA ASP A 184 -39.02 30.94 15.11
C ASP A 184 -40.45 30.44 15.37
N SER A 185 -40.62 29.19 15.84
CA SER A 185 -41.93 28.59 16.11
C SER A 185 -41.90 27.62 17.30
N SER A 186 -42.53 28.03 18.41
CA SER A 186 -42.69 27.19 19.60
C SER A 186 -43.58 25.97 19.33
N GLU A 187 -44.61 26.10 18.48
CA GLU A 187 -45.49 24.99 18.07
C GLU A 187 -44.70 23.92 17.29
N ALA A 188 -43.76 24.33 16.44
CA ALA A 188 -42.87 23.39 15.76
C ALA A 188 -41.99 22.63 16.75
N CYS A 189 -41.45 23.32 17.77
CA CYS A 189 -40.63 22.72 18.83
C CYS A 189 -41.40 21.67 19.65
N GLU A 190 -42.66 21.96 20.00
CA GLU A 190 -43.54 21.02 20.68
C GLU A 190 -43.90 19.82 19.80
N THR A 191 -44.14 20.05 18.50
CA THR A 191 -44.43 18.99 17.53
C THR A 191 -43.26 18.00 17.39
N PHE A 192 -42.02 18.48 17.46
CA PHE A 192 -40.84 17.63 17.47
C PHE A 192 -40.58 16.96 18.83
N GLY A 193 -41.35 17.30 19.87
CA GLY A 193 -41.25 16.70 21.21
C GLY A 193 -40.13 17.28 22.07
N PHE A 194 -39.60 18.46 21.74
CA PHE A 194 -38.51 19.10 22.50
C PHE A 194 -39.01 20.07 23.59
N GLY A 195 -40.33 20.20 23.75
CA GLY A 195 -40.97 21.12 24.69
C GLY A 195 -41.15 22.52 24.09
N SER A 196 -41.44 23.51 24.94
CA SER A 196 -41.73 24.90 24.52
C SER A 196 -40.47 25.79 24.38
N SER A 197 -39.26 25.25 24.61
CA SER A 197 -37.99 25.99 24.57
C SER A 197 -36.94 25.28 23.73
N SER A 198 -36.11 26.04 23.01
CA SER A 198 -34.95 25.55 22.25
C SER A 198 -33.89 24.85 23.11
N SER A 199 -33.93 25.00 24.44
CA SER A 199 -33.04 24.33 25.40
C SER A 199 -33.12 22.80 25.31
N GLY A 200 -34.32 22.25 25.04
CA GLY A 200 -34.53 20.81 24.89
C GLY A 200 -33.80 20.24 23.68
N VAL A 201 -33.84 20.96 22.56
CA VAL A 201 -33.11 20.62 21.32
C VAL A 201 -31.61 20.60 21.58
N PHE A 202 -31.08 21.67 22.19
CA PHE A 202 -29.66 21.77 22.47
C PHE A 202 -29.15 20.63 23.35
N LEU A 203 -29.86 20.34 24.46
CA LEU A 203 -29.47 19.27 25.38
C LEU A 203 -29.52 17.88 24.71
N PHE A 204 -30.58 17.60 23.95
CA PHE A 204 -30.71 16.32 23.23
C PHE A 204 -29.56 16.10 22.25
N PHE A 205 -29.27 17.09 21.39
CA PHE A 205 -28.21 16.96 20.40
C PHE A 205 -26.82 16.99 21.01
N LEU A 206 -26.60 17.69 22.12
CA LEU A 206 -25.34 17.65 22.87
C LEU A 206 -25.08 16.24 23.43
N ILE A 207 -26.09 15.62 24.07
CA ILE A 207 -25.99 14.24 24.57
C ILE A 207 -25.80 13.26 23.40
N PHE A 208 -26.59 13.39 22.34
CA PHE A 208 -26.48 12.51 21.18
C PHE A 208 -25.11 12.62 20.49
N SER A 209 -24.59 13.83 20.32
CA SER A 209 -23.28 14.08 19.69
C SER A 209 -22.13 13.55 20.56
N THR A 210 -22.21 13.72 21.88
CA THR A 210 -21.19 13.20 22.81
C THR A 210 -21.19 11.67 22.86
N ILE A 211 -22.36 11.02 22.95
CA ILE A 211 -22.48 9.56 22.90
C ILE A 211 -21.92 9.02 21.57
N THR A 212 -22.28 9.66 20.46
CA THR A 212 -21.81 9.31 19.13
C THR A 212 -20.29 9.45 19.02
N LEU A 213 -19.71 10.51 19.59
CA LEU A 213 -18.26 10.73 19.62
C LEU A 213 -17.53 9.64 20.40
N VAL A 214 -18.04 9.28 21.59
CA VAL A 214 -17.48 8.19 22.39
C VAL A 214 -17.61 6.85 21.68
N ALA A 215 -18.80 6.53 21.15
CA ALA A 215 -19.07 5.27 20.45
C ALA A 215 -18.14 5.11 19.24
N MET A 216 -17.99 6.17 18.44
CA MET A 216 -17.07 6.16 17.31
C MET A 216 -15.63 5.98 17.81
N LEU A 217 -15.16 6.74 18.80
CA LEU A 217 -13.79 6.61 19.29
C LEU A 217 -13.48 5.19 19.79
N VAL A 218 -14.43 4.54 20.48
CA VAL A 218 -14.33 3.13 20.88
C VAL A 218 -14.28 2.22 19.65
N LEU A 219 -15.17 2.39 18.66
CA LEU A 219 -15.15 1.61 17.42
C LEU A 219 -13.83 1.80 16.64
N GLY A 220 -13.28 3.01 16.63
CA GLY A 220 -11.99 3.34 16.05
C GLY A 220 -10.84 2.62 16.75
N ILE A 221 -10.81 2.63 18.09
CA ILE A 221 -9.83 1.89 18.89
C ILE A 221 -9.99 0.38 18.65
N VAL A 222 -11.21 -0.14 18.69
CA VAL A 222 -11.49 -1.56 18.43
C VAL A 222 -11.04 -1.94 17.02
N GLN A 223 -11.31 -1.11 16.01
CA GLN A 223 -10.87 -1.34 14.65
C GLN A 223 -9.34 -1.31 14.55
N ILE A 224 -8.66 -0.36 15.19
CA ILE A 224 -7.20 -0.30 15.25
C ILE A 224 -6.65 -1.55 15.92
N CYS A 225 -7.17 -1.92 17.08
CA CYS A 225 -6.78 -3.14 17.80
C CYS A 225 -7.04 -4.40 16.99
N TYR A 226 -8.19 -4.51 16.32
CA TYR A 226 -8.53 -5.62 15.43
C TYR A 226 -7.57 -5.69 14.24
N THR A 227 -7.34 -4.57 13.55
CA THR A 227 -6.40 -4.54 12.43
C THR A 227 -4.98 -4.86 12.88
N ASN A 228 -4.52 -4.34 14.02
CA ASN A 228 -3.21 -4.70 14.57
C ASN A 228 -3.17 -6.18 14.96
N LEU A 229 -4.17 -6.71 15.64
CA LEU A 229 -4.20 -8.12 16.06
C LEU A 229 -4.19 -9.09 14.87
N HIS A 230 -4.88 -8.75 13.79
CA HIS A 230 -4.96 -9.57 12.57
C HIS A 230 -3.86 -9.28 11.55
N SER A 231 -3.18 -8.14 11.62
CA SER A 231 -2.10 -7.77 10.71
C SER A 231 -0.71 -7.96 11.31
N VAL A 232 -0.59 -8.17 12.63
CA VAL A 232 0.69 -8.55 13.25
C VAL A 232 0.95 -10.00 12.88
N PRO A 233 2.02 -10.29 12.11
CA PRO A 233 2.31 -11.62 11.61
C PRO A 233 2.92 -12.46 12.75
N VAL A 234 2.12 -12.86 13.75
CA VAL A 234 2.60 -13.73 14.82
C VAL A 234 2.79 -15.14 14.25
N LEU A 235 3.99 -15.71 14.43
CA LEU A 235 4.29 -17.09 14.05
C LEU A 235 3.47 -18.06 14.91
N ARG A 236 2.88 -19.05 14.25
CA ARG A 236 2.10 -20.11 14.88
C ARG A 236 2.58 -21.48 14.43
N LEU A 237 2.41 -22.48 15.29
CA LEU A 237 2.58 -23.88 14.93
C LEU A 237 1.37 -24.33 14.09
N ARG A 238 1.62 -25.03 12.99
CA ARG A 238 0.62 -25.41 11.98
C ARG A 238 -0.44 -26.35 12.51
N ASN A 239 -0.09 -27.24 13.44
CA ASN A 239 -0.99 -28.26 13.96
C ASN A 239 -2.07 -27.65 14.87
N ASP A 240 -1.66 -26.84 15.85
CA ASP A 240 -2.55 -26.38 16.91
C ASP A 240 -2.81 -24.86 16.88
N SER A 241 -2.21 -24.15 15.92
CA SER A 241 -2.26 -22.68 15.81
C SER A 241 -1.77 -21.93 17.07
N THR A 242 -1.04 -22.64 17.94
CA THR A 242 -0.43 -22.09 19.16
C THR A 242 0.86 -21.34 18.83
N ARG A 243 1.31 -20.48 19.74
CA ARG A 243 2.58 -19.77 19.61
C ARG A 243 3.73 -20.74 19.91
N PRO A 244 4.88 -20.63 19.21
CA PRO A 244 6.05 -21.42 19.56
C PRO A 244 6.53 -21.05 20.96
N GLU A 245 7.00 -22.04 21.71
CA GLU A 245 7.49 -21.86 23.06
C GLU A 245 8.86 -21.16 23.04
N LEU A 246 9.00 -20.09 23.81
CA LEU A 246 10.28 -19.41 24.01
C LEU A 246 10.65 -19.51 25.48
N PRO A 247 11.84 -20.07 25.81
CA PRO A 247 12.28 -20.17 27.19
C PRO A 247 12.48 -18.79 27.78
N ALA A 248 12.07 -18.60 29.04
CA ALA A 248 12.31 -17.33 29.72
C ALA A 248 13.82 -17.12 29.91
N VAL A 249 14.34 -16.04 29.34
CA VAL A 249 15.73 -15.66 29.54
C VAL A 249 15.84 -14.74 30.75
N GLY A 250 16.87 -14.93 31.59
CA GLY A 250 17.11 -14.12 32.78
C GLY A 250 17.21 -12.61 32.50
N LYS A 251 17.17 -11.76 33.53
CA LYS A 251 17.12 -10.29 33.37
C LYS A 251 18.19 -9.71 32.43
N THR A 252 19.38 -10.30 32.41
CA THR A 252 20.51 -9.87 31.57
C THR A 252 20.68 -10.66 30.28
N GLY A 253 19.98 -11.79 30.09
CA GLY A 253 20.21 -12.63 28.92
C GLY A 253 19.32 -12.26 27.73
N TYR A 254 19.75 -12.72 26.55
CA TYR A 254 19.07 -12.52 25.28
C TYR A 254 18.84 -13.87 24.57
N HIS A 255 17.81 -13.93 23.74
CA HIS A 255 17.56 -15.10 22.91
C HIS A 255 18.45 -15.08 21.67
N LEU A 256 18.65 -13.89 21.09
CA LEU A 256 19.42 -13.72 19.85
C LEU A 256 20.31 -12.49 19.94
N PHE A 257 21.60 -12.66 19.63
CA PHE A 257 22.54 -11.57 19.37
C PHE A 257 22.58 -11.28 17.87
N LEU A 258 22.46 -10.02 17.46
CA LEU A 258 22.60 -9.64 16.06
C LEU A 258 23.98 -9.04 15.81
N SER A 259 24.81 -9.76 15.05
CA SER A 259 26.12 -9.31 14.59
C SER A 259 26.04 -8.82 13.14
N HIS A 260 26.58 -7.63 12.90
CA HIS A 260 26.55 -6.99 11.59
C HIS A 260 27.63 -5.92 11.47
N VAL A 261 27.88 -5.49 10.24
CA VAL A 261 28.69 -4.29 10.00
C VAL A 261 27.79 -3.07 9.99
N TRP A 262 28.13 -2.08 10.80
CA TRP A 262 27.39 -0.84 10.94
C TRP A 262 27.12 -0.13 9.60
N ARG A 263 28.09 -0.13 8.68
CA ARG A 263 28.00 0.58 7.38
C ARG A 263 27.01 -0.03 6.38
N SER A 264 26.70 -1.32 6.50
CA SER A 264 25.97 -2.09 5.47
C SER A 264 24.75 -2.83 6.01
N GLY A 265 24.77 -3.27 7.27
CA GLY A 265 23.72 -4.08 7.86
C GLY A 265 22.78 -3.38 8.83
N GLN A 266 23.14 -2.18 9.33
CA GLN A 266 22.45 -1.55 10.48
C GLN A 266 20.93 -1.48 10.32
N ASP A 267 20.45 -0.91 9.22
CA ASP A 267 19.02 -0.72 8.99
C ASP A 267 18.29 -2.06 8.87
N GLN A 268 18.90 -3.05 8.20
CA GLN A 268 18.27 -4.35 7.98
C GLN A 268 18.17 -5.17 9.26
N VAL A 269 19.21 -5.10 10.09
CA VAL A 269 19.26 -5.81 11.36
C VAL A 269 18.29 -5.20 12.37
N ALA A 270 18.13 -3.87 12.36
CA ALA A 270 17.08 -3.20 13.12
C ALA A 270 15.67 -3.63 12.65
N VAL A 271 15.46 -3.83 11.34
CA VAL A 271 14.22 -4.40 10.80
C VAL A 271 14.03 -5.84 11.28
N ILE A 272 15.05 -6.70 11.19
CA ILE A 272 15.01 -8.08 11.69
C ILE A 272 14.61 -8.09 13.17
N LYS A 273 15.27 -7.29 14.03
CA LYS A 273 14.95 -7.17 15.46
C LYS A 273 13.47 -6.85 15.69
N ARG A 274 12.98 -5.76 15.08
CA ARG A 274 11.60 -5.30 15.25
C ARG A 274 10.59 -6.31 14.74
N GLN A 275 10.84 -6.90 13.57
CA GLN A 275 9.94 -7.91 13.00
C GLN A 275 9.94 -9.20 13.82
N LEU A 276 11.10 -9.68 14.29
CA LEU A 276 11.13 -10.83 15.21
C LEU A 276 10.37 -10.56 16.51
N GLN A 277 10.50 -9.36 17.10
CA GLN A 277 9.73 -8.97 18.29
C GLN A 277 8.22 -8.94 18.07
N LEU A 278 7.77 -8.65 16.85
CA LEU A 278 6.36 -8.72 16.45
C LEU A 278 5.91 -10.16 16.19
N CYS A 279 6.73 -10.94 15.50
CA CYS A 279 6.40 -12.31 15.07
C CYS A 279 6.50 -13.34 16.21
N LEU A 280 7.40 -13.10 17.17
CA LEU A 280 7.69 -13.95 18.32
C LEU A 280 7.53 -13.15 19.61
N PRO A 281 6.29 -12.95 20.11
CA PRO A 281 6.05 -12.18 21.32
C PRO A 281 6.84 -12.72 22.51
N GLY A 282 7.63 -11.86 23.16
CA GLY A 282 8.48 -12.22 24.30
C GLY A 282 9.94 -12.50 23.93
N VAL A 283 10.29 -12.56 22.64
CA VAL A 283 11.69 -12.67 22.23
C VAL A 283 12.48 -11.42 22.63
N ARG A 284 13.66 -11.65 23.21
CA ARG A 284 14.65 -10.61 23.54
C ARG A 284 15.81 -10.73 22.57
N VAL A 285 16.01 -9.69 21.77
CA VAL A 285 17.02 -9.65 20.72
C VAL A 285 17.95 -8.49 21.02
N PHE A 286 19.25 -8.77 21.14
CA PHE A 286 20.28 -7.78 21.37
C PHE A 286 20.71 -7.13 20.05
N LEU A 287 20.78 -5.80 20.03
CA LEU A 287 21.37 -5.00 18.97
C LEU A 287 22.24 -3.91 19.57
N ASP A 288 23.48 -3.80 19.11
CA ASP A 288 24.49 -2.85 19.59
C ASP A 288 23.97 -1.40 19.73
N VAL A 289 23.33 -0.82 18.72
CA VAL A 289 22.86 0.57 18.74
C VAL A 289 21.72 0.81 19.73
N ASP A 290 20.96 -0.23 20.06
CA ASP A 290 19.80 -0.11 20.94
C ASP A 290 20.14 -0.45 22.41
N ASP A 291 21.04 -1.41 22.62
CA ASP A 291 21.18 -2.11 23.89
C ASP A 291 22.60 -2.02 24.52
N LEU A 292 23.61 -1.53 23.78
CA LEU A 292 25.00 -1.47 24.24
C LEU A 292 25.20 -0.28 25.18
N LEU A 293 25.54 -0.56 26.44
CA LEU A 293 25.89 0.47 27.42
C LEU A 293 27.39 0.83 27.38
N ASN A 294 28.26 -0.14 27.06
CA ASN A 294 29.71 0.03 26.95
C ASN A 294 30.27 -0.77 25.76
N ILE A 295 31.18 -0.17 24.98
CA ILE A 295 31.78 -0.76 23.76
C ILE A 295 32.73 -1.93 24.06
N ILE A 296 33.17 -2.08 25.31
CA ILE A 296 34.18 -3.07 25.72
C ILE A 296 33.54 -4.44 26.05
N ASP A 297 32.23 -4.50 26.30
CA ASP A 297 31.55 -5.68 26.85
C ASP A 297 30.86 -6.58 25.80
N ILE A 298 31.19 -6.43 24.51
CA ILE A 298 30.49 -7.13 23.40
C ILE A 298 30.57 -8.65 23.55
N GLU A 299 31.72 -9.19 23.96
CA GLU A 299 31.91 -10.62 24.23
C GLU A 299 30.94 -11.12 25.33
N THR A 300 30.70 -10.30 26.35
CA THR A 300 29.78 -10.65 27.44
C THR A 300 28.33 -10.78 26.93
N TYR A 301 27.91 -9.94 25.99
CA TYR A 301 26.58 -10.02 25.40
C TYR A 301 26.41 -11.22 24.48
N VAL A 302 27.47 -11.61 23.75
CA VAL A 302 27.49 -12.86 22.99
C VAL A 302 27.34 -14.05 23.93
N ASP A 303 28.05 -14.06 25.06
CA ASP A 303 27.97 -15.13 26.06
C ASP A 303 26.59 -15.19 26.73
N GLN A 304 25.96 -14.04 27.00
CA GLN A 304 24.61 -13.94 27.57
C GLN A 304 23.49 -14.28 26.57
N SER A 305 23.82 -14.44 25.28
CA SER A 305 22.85 -14.75 24.23
C SER A 305 22.76 -16.25 23.98
N MET A 306 21.55 -16.76 23.73
CA MET A 306 21.35 -18.18 23.43
C MET A 306 21.88 -18.55 22.04
N ALA A 307 21.59 -17.73 21.03
CA ALA A 307 22.04 -17.90 19.66
C ALA A 307 22.62 -16.59 19.10
N VAL A 308 23.38 -16.69 18.02
CA VAL A 308 24.00 -15.54 17.34
C VAL A 308 23.61 -15.53 15.87
N LEU A 309 23.11 -14.39 15.39
CA LEU A 309 22.82 -14.16 13.98
C LEU A 309 23.95 -13.37 13.36
N PHE A 310 24.51 -13.87 12.26
CA PHE A 310 25.49 -13.15 11.44
C PHE A 310 24.80 -12.59 10.20
N PHE A 311 24.73 -11.26 10.11
CA PHE A 311 24.21 -10.56 8.94
C PHE A 311 25.35 -10.30 7.94
N LEU A 312 25.56 -11.27 7.06
CA LEU A 312 26.61 -11.28 6.05
C LEU A 312 26.30 -10.27 4.95
N SER A 313 27.09 -9.19 4.93
CA SER A 313 27.05 -8.11 3.94
C SER A 313 28.48 -7.66 3.61
N GLU A 314 28.63 -6.72 2.67
CA GLU A 314 29.93 -6.23 2.20
C GLU A 314 30.92 -5.87 3.34
N GLY A 315 32.01 -6.64 3.41
CA GLY A 315 33.11 -6.50 4.38
C GLY A 315 32.75 -6.87 5.81
N TYR A 316 31.81 -7.80 5.99
CA TYR A 316 31.54 -8.45 7.28
C TYR A 316 32.80 -8.99 7.94
N PHE A 317 33.55 -9.83 7.23
CA PHE A 317 34.78 -10.41 7.79
C PHE A 317 35.96 -9.44 7.78
N ALA A 318 35.88 -8.33 7.05
CA ALA A 318 36.89 -7.26 7.09
C ALA A 318 36.80 -6.44 8.40
N SER A 319 35.62 -6.36 9.02
CA SER A 319 35.41 -5.65 10.30
C SER A 319 36.07 -6.37 11.48
N VAL A 320 36.88 -5.66 12.26
CA VAL A 320 37.54 -6.20 13.46
C VAL A 320 36.50 -6.61 14.52
N ASN A 321 35.45 -5.81 14.70
CA ASN A 321 34.41 -6.08 15.70
C ASN A 321 33.63 -7.35 15.35
N CYS A 322 33.19 -7.50 14.10
CA CYS A 322 32.47 -8.70 13.68
C CYS A 322 33.37 -9.94 13.80
N ARG A 323 34.67 -9.85 13.50
CA ARG A 323 35.60 -10.98 13.72
C ARG A 323 35.72 -11.37 15.20
N ARG A 324 35.75 -10.39 16.11
CA ARG A 324 35.73 -10.66 17.56
C ARG A 324 34.45 -11.37 17.99
N GLU A 325 33.30 -10.92 17.48
CA GLU A 325 31.99 -11.54 17.75
C GLU A 325 31.93 -12.98 17.21
N VAL A 326 32.43 -13.23 16.00
CA VAL A 326 32.53 -14.60 15.43
C VAL A 326 33.45 -15.47 16.28
N ALA A 327 34.61 -14.95 16.70
CA ALA A 327 35.55 -15.69 17.55
C ALA A 327 34.94 -16.02 18.93
N SER A 328 34.22 -15.08 19.54
CA SER A 328 33.51 -15.27 20.81
C SER A 328 32.40 -16.33 20.67
N ALA A 329 31.60 -16.25 19.60
CA ALA A 329 30.57 -17.22 19.30
C ALA A 329 31.15 -18.63 19.09
N LYS A 330 32.31 -18.74 18.42
CA LYS A 330 33.05 -20.00 18.27
C LYS A 330 33.54 -20.54 19.60
N ALA A 331 34.16 -19.69 20.43
CA ALA A 331 34.71 -20.08 21.73
C ALA A 331 33.61 -20.61 22.67
N ALA A 332 32.43 -19.98 22.66
CA ALA A 332 31.28 -20.41 23.44
C ALA A 332 30.39 -21.45 22.73
N ASN A 333 30.80 -21.95 21.55
CA ASN A 333 30.07 -22.89 20.69
C ASN A 333 28.58 -22.53 20.50
N LYS A 334 28.31 -21.24 20.23
CA LYS A 334 26.94 -20.73 20.10
C LYS A 334 26.27 -21.25 18.82
N PRO A 335 24.99 -21.63 18.88
CA PRO A 335 24.16 -21.84 17.69
C PRO A 335 24.17 -20.60 16.79
N LEU A 336 24.35 -20.80 15.49
CA LEU A 336 24.46 -19.74 14.50
C LEU A 336 23.26 -19.70 13.57
N VAL A 337 22.79 -18.48 13.28
CA VAL A 337 21.84 -18.20 12.19
C VAL A 337 22.53 -17.29 11.18
N LEU A 338 22.70 -17.75 9.95
CA LEU A 338 23.34 -16.96 8.90
C LEU A 338 22.29 -16.28 8.04
N VAL A 339 22.37 -14.96 7.94
CA VAL A 339 21.50 -14.17 7.06
C VAL A 339 22.38 -13.41 6.08
N HIS A 340 22.04 -13.47 4.80
CA HIS A 340 22.86 -12.95 3.72
C HIS A 340 22.13 -11.86 2.93
N GLU A 341 22.77 -10.70 2.81
CA GLU A 341 22.34 -9.63 1.91
C GLU A 341 22.77 -9.96 0.48
N THR A 342 21.78 -10.25 -0.36
CA THR A 342 22.00 -10.61 -1.76
C THR A 342 21.82 -9.44 -2.72
N ASP A 343 21.22 -8.33 -2.29
CA ASP A 343 20.98 -7.18 -3.15
C ASP A 343 22.26 -6.34 -3.30
N LEU A 344 22.92 -6.45 -4.46
CA LEU A 344 24.17 -5.74 -4.77
C LEU A 344 24.02 -4.21 -4.65
N ARG A 345 22.83 -3.66 -4.98
CA ARG A 345 22.55 -2.22 -4.84
C ARG A 345 22.49 -1.77 -3.38
N LYS A 346 22.41 -2.72 -2.45
CA LYS A 346 22.32 -2.51 -1.00
C LYS A 346 23.51 -3.12 -0.26
N ARG A 347 24.67 -3.17 -0.92
CA ARG A 347 25.92 -3.73 -0.36
C ARG A 347 25.82 -5.23 -0.06
N GLY A 348 25.02 -5.94 -0.84
CA GLY A 348 25.12 -7.37 -0.96
C GLY A 348 26.42 -7.77 -1.64
N VAL A 349 26.84 -9.01 -1.42
CA VAL A 349 28.11 -9.54 -1.93
C VAL A 349 27.98 -11.04 -2.14
N SER A 350 28.68 -11.66 -3.09
CA SER A 350 28.57 -13.10 -3.29
C SER A 350 29.12 -13.90 -2.10
N LEU A 351 28.56 -15.10 -1.90
CA LEU A 351 29.02 -15.99 -0.83
C LEU A 351 30.47 -16.45 -1.02
N GLU A 352 30.95 -16.54 -2.27
CA GLU A 352 32.34 -16.87 -2.56
C GLU A 352 33.30 -15.80 -2.04
N VAL A 353 32.97 -14.51 -2.23
CA VAL A 353 33.77 -13.40 -1.72
C VAL A 353 33.77 -13.42 -0.19
N LEU A 354 32.61 -13.59 0.45
CA LEU A 354 32.51 -13.71 1.91
C LEU A 354 33.32 -14.89 2.46
N ARG A 355 33.32 -16.04 1.78
CA ARG A 355 34.14 -17.20 2.15
C ARG A 355 35.63 -16.88 2.06
N LYS A 356 36.06 -16.18 1.01
CA LYS A 356 37.47 -15.76 0.82
C LYS A 356 37.90 -14.74 1.87
N GLU A 357 37.05 -13.77 2.21
CA GLU A 357 37.32 -12.78 3.26
C GLU A 357 37.35 -13.39 4.68
N CYS A 358 36.59 -14.47 4.90
CA CYS A 358 36.56 -15.14 6.20
C CYS A 358 37.91 -15.79 6.53
N PRO A 359 38.50 -15.50 7.71
CA PRO A 359 39.73 -16.14 8.17
C PRO A 359 39.60 -17.67 8.15
N GLU A 360 40.65 -18.37 7.72
CA GLU A 360 40.63 -19.83 7.55
C GLU A 360 40.22 -20.56 8.84
N GLU A 361 40.70 -20.10 9.98
CA GLU A 361 40.38 -20.66 11.30
C GLU A 361 38.89 -20.58 11.67
N LEU A 362 38.15 -19.60 11.12
CA LEU A 362 36.73 -19.38 11.41
C LEU A 362 35.81 -19.93 10.31
N ARG A 363 36.36 -20.20 9.12
CA ARG A 363 35.60 -20.55 7.92
C ARG A 363 34.74 -21.80 8.11
N ASP A 364 35.29 -22.84 8.72
CA ASP A 364 34.56 -24.09 8.97
C ASP A 364 33.45 -23.90 10.01
N PHE A 365 33.70 -23.15 11.07
CA PHE A 365 32.68 -22.88 12.09
C PHE A 365 31.47 -22.11 11.51
N VAL A 366 31.75 -21.14 10.63
CA VAL A 366 30.72 -20.31 10.02
C VAL A 366 30.00 -21.06 8.91
N PHE A 367 30.70 -21.61 7.92
CA PHE A 367 30.09 -22.04 6.65
C PHE A 367 29.85 -23.55 6.51
N ASN A 368 30.38 -24.39 7.41
CA ASN A 368 30.22 -25.84 7.27
C ASN A 368 28.84 -26.30 7.74
N ASP A 369 28.13 -27.06 6.89
CA ASP A 369 26.83 -27.69 7.19
C ASP A 369 25.75 -26.75 7.75
N ARG A 370 25.69 -25.49 7.29
CA ARG A 370 24.69 -24.51 7.72
C ARG A 370 23.87 -23.95 6.56
N ARG A 371 22.58 -23.76 6.84
CA ARG A 371 21.66 -23.00 5.99
C ARG A 371 22.02 -21.52 6.02
N ILE A 372 22.16 -20.92 4.84
CA ILE A 372 22.32 -19.48 4.67
C ILE A 372 20.99 -18.89 4.22
N ILE A 373 20.42 -18.01 5.03
CA ILE A 373 19.09 -17.43 4.79
C ILE A 373 19.26 -16.17 3.95
N ARG A 374 18.71 -16.17 2.74
CA ARG A 374 18.63 -14.94 1.93
C ARG A 374 17.74 -13.91 2.62
N TRP A 375 18.21 -12.67 2.72
CA TRP A 375 17.39 -11.54 3.16
C TRP A 375 16.76 -10.83 1.95
N SER A 376 15.46 -10.58 2.01
CA SER A 376 14.74 -9.80 1.00
C SER A 376 13.93 -8.69 1.67
N ARG A 377 13.80 -7.57 0.97
CA ARG A 377 13.01 -6.40 1.39
C ARG A 377 11.55 -6.50 0.99
N THR A 378 11.22 -7.44 0.12
CA THR A 378 9.85 -7.70 -0.33
C THR A 378 9.11 -8.50 0.74
N VAL A 379 7.98 -8.00 1.22
CA VAL A 379 7.23 -8.52 2.37
C VAL A 379 7.02 -10.04 2.31
N SER A 380 6.60 -10.57 1.15
CA SER A 380 6.33 -12.01 0.99
C SER A 380 7.58 -12.88 1.20
N PHE A 381 8.72 -12.46 0.66
CA PHE A 381 10.00 -13.17 0.84
C PHE A 381 10.58 -12.94 2.23
N GLN A 382 10.42 -11.73 2.76
CA GLN A 382 10.87 -11.36 4.10
C GLN A 382 10.21 -12.22 5.18
N GLN A 383 8.91 -12.53 5.04
CA GLN A 383 8.21 -13.44 5.93
C GLN A 383 8.90 -14.80 5.98
N LEU A 384 9.19 -15.42 4.82
CA LEU A 384 9.94 -16.69 4.80
C LEU A 384 11.31 -16.56 5.47
N SER A 385 12.07 -15.50 5.19
CA SER A 385 13.37 -15.26 5.85
C SER A 385 13.22 -15.17 7.38
N LEU A 386 12.21 -14.46 7.89
CA LEU A 386 11.94 -14.35 9.32
C LEU A 386 11.55 -15.69 9.94
N LYS A 387 10.78 -16.51 9.22
CA LYS A 387 10.40 -17.86 9.62
C LYS A 387 11.62 -18.79 9.70
N LEU A 388 12.55 -18.69 8.76
CA LEU A 388 13.81 -19.44 8.79
C LEU A 388 14.76 -18.94 9.90
N ILE A 389 14.74 -17.64 10.21
CA ILE A 389 15.50 -17.10 11.36
C ILE A 389 14.89 -17.62 12.68
N ALA A 390 13.56 -17.61 12.79
CA ALA A 390 12.84 -18.16 13.93
C ALA A 390 13.09 -19.67 14.11
N ASP A 391 13.10 -20.42 13.01
CA ASP A 391 13.47 -21.85 12.98
C ASP A 391 14.86 -22.08 13.60
N GLY A 392 15.89 -21.37 13.12
CA GLY A 392 17.24 -21.46 13.68
C GLY A 392 17.33 -21.04 15.15
N LEU A 393 16.58 -20.01 15.56
CA LEU A 393 16.52 -19.57 16.96
C LEU A 393 15.82 -20.59 17.85
N LEU A 394 14.69 -21.15 17.42
CA LEU A 394 13.92 -22.10 18.21
C LEU A 394 14.66 -23.44 18.36
N HIS A 395 15.37 -23.89 17.33
CA HIS A 395 16.26 -25.05 17.43
C HIS A 395 17.40 -24.87 18.44
N ALA A 396 17.79 -23.64 18.76
CA ALA A 396 18.74 -23.35 19.84
C ALA A 396 18.13 -23.54 21.25
N THR A 397 16.85 -23.89 21.37
CA THR A 397 16.16 -24.11 22.64
C THR A 397 15.95 -25.61 22.88
N LEU A 398 15.97 -26.02 24.16
CA LEU A 398 15.77 -27.42 24.58
C LEU A 398 14.43 -28.01 24.09
N ALA A 399 13.40 -27.18 23.88
CA ALA A 399 12.08 -27.62 23.43
C ALA A 399 12.10 -28.16 21.99
N TYR A 400 12.98 -27.64 21.13
CA TYR A 400 13.01 -27.98 19.71
C TYR A 400 14.37 -28.58 19.25
N GLU A 401 15.31 -28.79 20.16
CA GLU A 401 16.64 -29.37 19.87
C GLU A 401 16.57 -30.72 19.17
N LYS A 402 15.58 -31.56 19.52
CA LYS A 402 15.40 -32.91 18.95
C LYS A 402 14.63 -32.92 17.63
N VAL A 403 14.05 -31.80 17.22
CA VAL A 403 13.34 -31.72 15.94
C VAL A 403 14.39 -31.71 14.82
N PRO A 404 14.23 -32.49 13.75
CA PRO A 404 15.16 -32.45 12.62
C PRO A 404 15.28 -31.03 12.07
N THR A 405 16.51 -30.62 11.76
CA THR A 405 16.81 -29.36 11.07
C THR A 405 15.93 -29.28 9.82
N ASP A 406 15.25 -28.15 9.63
CA ASP A 406 14.34 -27.85 8.50
C ASP A 406 12.90 -28.36 8.64
N ALA A 407 12.62 -29.30 9.54
CA ALA A 407 11.25 -29.77 9.78
C ALA A 407 10.41 -28.71 10.52
N LEU A 408 11.02 -27.99 11.47
CA LEU A 408 10.32 -26.97 12.26
C LEU A 408 9.89 -25.78 11.38
N ALA A 409 10.70 -25.36 10.42
CA ALA A 409 10.30 -24.39 9.41
C ALA A 409 9.00 -24.79 8.69
N SER A 410 8.76 -26.08 8.42
CA SER A 410 7.48 -26.52 7.81
C SER A 410 6.28 -26.44 8.77
N TRP A 411 6.54 -26.46 10.08
CA TRP A 411 5.52 -26.37 11.12
C TRP A 411 5.21 -24.94 11.52
N LEU A 412 6.13 -24.00 11.29
CA LEU A 412 5.87 -22.58 11.52
C LEU A 412 5.02 -22.01 10.39
N THR A 413 4.05 -21.17 10.69
CA THR A 413 3.25 -20.49 9.67
C THR A 413 2.84 -19.09 10.08
N PHE A 414 2.76 -18.20 9.09
CA PHE A 414 2.09 -16.91 9.24
C PHE A 414 0.61 -17.02 8.86
N PRO A 415 -0.28 -16.29 9.55
CA PRO A 415 -1.67 -16.17 9.11
C PRO A 415 -1.74 -15.62 7.67
N GLY A 416 -2.32 -16.39 6.75
CA GLY A 416 -2.45 -16.01 5.34
C GLY A 416 -1.18 -16.15 4.50
N GLU A 417 -0.24 -17.00 4.93
CA GLU A 417 1.00 -17.30 4.18
C GLU A 417 0.71 -17.82 2.76
N ILE A 418 1.19 -17.08 1.75
CA ILE A 418 0.86 -17.36 0.34
C ILE A 418 1.45 -18.68 -0.17
N SER A 419 2.61 -19.10 0.34
CA SER A 419 3.30 -20.34 -0.08
C SER A 419 2.52 -21.61 0.27
N LEU A 420 1.60 -21.54 1.24
CA LEU A 420 0.75 -22.65 1.66
C LEU A 420 -0.59 -22.68 0.93
N THR A 421 -0.92 -21.66 0.15
CA THR A 421 -2.20 -21.57 -0.57
C THR A 421 -2.10 -22.36 -1.87
N GLY A 422 -2.67 -23.57 -1.90
CA GLY A 422 -2.85 -24.29 -3.16
C GLY A 422 -3.75 -23.48 -4.09
N LEU A 423 -3.27 -23.21 -5.31
CA LEU A 423 -4.01 -22.43 -6.31
C LEU A 423 -4.78 -23.38 -7.22
N THR A 424 -6.10 -23.24 -7.21
CA THR A 424 -7.01 -23.91 -8.13
C THR A 424 -7.55 -22.88 -9.12
N PHE A 425 -7.30 -23.11 -10.41
CA PHE A 425 -7.83 -22.30 -11.49
C PHE A 425 -9.16 -22.92 -11.95
N ASP A 426 -10.26 -22.25 -11.60
CA ASP A 426 -11.60 -22.57 -12.08
C ASP A 426 -12.24 -21.30 -12.69
N PRO A 427 -12.43 -21.21 -14.02
CA PRO A 427 -12.17 -22.26 -15.03
C PRO A 427 -10.67 -22.54 -15.24
N PRO A 428 -10.30 -23.68 -15.86
CA PRO A 428 -8.91 -24.00 -16.18
C PRO A 428 -8.23 -22.88 -16.97
N LEU A 429 -6.99 -22.57 -16.61
CA LEU A 429 -6.19 -21.51 -17.21
C LEU A 429 -5.11 -22.14 -18.11
N GLU A 430 -5.00 -21.67 -19.34
CA GLU A 430 -3.90 -22.01 -20.24
C GLU A 430 -2.73 -21.04 -20.02
N LEU A 431 -1.53 -21.55 -19.77
CA LEU A 431 -0.29 -20.78 -19.70
C LEU A 431 0.54 -21.08 -20.93
N ARG A 432 0.89 -20.02 -21.67
CA ARG A 432 1.64 -20.14 -22.92
C ARG A 432 3.12 -19.86 -22.67
N PHE A 433 4.02 -20.65 -23.25
CA PHE A 433 5.46 -20.43 -23.21
C PHE A 433 6.07 -20.69 -24.60
N SER A 434 7.34 -20.38 -24.81
CA SER A 434 8.03 -20.62 -26.08
C SER A 434 9.25 -21.49 -25.89
N GLY A 435 9.49 -22.44 -26.81
CA GLY A 435 10.71 -23.25 -26.83
C GLY A 435 11.98 -22.42 -27.09
N PHE A 436 11.85 -21.23 -27.69
CA PHE A 436 12.96 -20.29 -27.90
C PHE A 436 13.30 -19.44 -26.66
N ASN A 437 12.60 -19.66 -25.53
CA ASN A 437 12.87 -19.01 -24.26
C ASN A 437 13.54 -20.01 -23.29
N PRO A 438 14.89 -20.00 -23.15
CA PRO A 438 15.61 -21.02 -22.39
C PRO A 438 15.17 -21.07 -20.93
N GLY A 439 14.74 -22.23 -20.42
CA GLY A 439 14.28 -22.42 -19.03
C GLY A 439 12.79 -22.13 -18.79
N ALA A 440 12.07 -21.61 -19.78
CA ALA A 440 10.65 -21.25 -19.63
C ALA A 440 9.74 -22.47 -19.47
N LYS A 441 10.07 -23.57 -20.15
CA LYS A 441 9.31 -24.81 -20.09
C LYS A 441 9.38 -25.42 -18.69
N GLU A 442 10.58 -25.47 -18.12
CA GLU A 442 10.86 -26.01 -16.80
C GLU A 442 10.09 -25.24 -15.72
N VAL A 443 10.11 -23.91 -15.78
CA VAL A 443 9.36 -23.04 -14.85
C VAL A 443 7.85 -23.20 -15.03
N ALA A 444 7.37 -23.33 -16.27
CA ALA A 444 5.95 -23.57 -16.55
C ALA A 444 5.48 -24.93 -15.99
N GLU A 445 6.30 -25.97 -16.14
CA GLU A 445 6.05 -27.29 -15.55
C GLU A 445 6.09 -27.25 -14.01
N GLU A 446 7.01 -26.50 -13.43
CA GLU A 446 7.10 -26.29 -11.98
C GLU A 446 5.83 -25.63 -11.44
N LEU A 447 5.32 -24.58 -12.09
CA LEU A 447 4.05 -23.94 -11.74
C LEU A 447 2.85 -24.87 -11.89
N ARG A 448 2.80 -25.66 -12.98
CA ARG A 448 1.75 -26.65 -13.21
C ARG A 448 1.73 -27.71 -12.11
N SER A 449 2.89 -28.15 -11.64
CA SER A 449 2.97 -29.17 -10.58
C SER A 449 2.34 -28.71 -9.26
N ARG A 450 2.33 -27.40 -9.00
CA ARG A 450 1.77 -26.78 -7.78
C ARG A 450 0.37 -26.19 -7.94
N SER A 451 -0.19 -26.22 -9.15
CA SER A 451 -1.48 -25.59 -9.44
C SER A 451 -2.46 -26.57 -10.05
N GLN A 452 -3.69 -26.59 -9.55
CA GLN A 452 -4.76 -27.41 -10.14
C GLN A 452 -5.48 -26.60 -11.23
N GLY A 453 -5.73 -27.21 -12.39
CA GLY A 453 -6.43 -26.54 -13.50
C GLY A 453 -5.54 -25.67 -14.40
N LEU A 454 -4.21 -25.76 -14.30
CA LEU A 454 -3.28 -25.09 -15.22
C LEU A 454 -2.90 -26.01 -16.39
N THR A 455 -3.18 -25.61 -17.63
CA THR A 455 -2.72 -26.28 -18.85
C THR A 455 -1.56 -25.49 -19.45
N LEU A 456 -0.63 -26.19 -20.13
CA LEU A 456 0.53 -25.55 -20.76
C LEU A 456 0.42 -25.67 -22.28
N GLN A 457 0.79 -24.61 -22.98
CA GLN A 457 0.85 -24.60 -24.44
C GLN A 457 2.16 -23.94 -24.92
N GLU A 458 2.85 -24.62 -25.82
CA GLU A 458 4.05 -24.08 -26.48
C GLU A 458 3.65 -23.27 -27.72
N VAL A 459 4.27 -22.11 -27.90
CA VAL A 459 3.98 -21.15 -28.96
C VAL A 459 5.26 -20.76 -29.70
N ASP A 460 5.15 -20.78 -31.03
CA ASP A 460 6.20 -20.39 -31.96
C ASP A 460 5.84 -19.11 -32.74
N PRO A 461 6.85 -18.34 -33.21
CA PRO A 461 6.61 -17.12 -34.00
C PRO A 461 5.83 -17.36 -35.30
N ASP A 462 5.95 -18.57 -35.87
CA ASP A 462 5.30 -18.97 -37.14
C ASP A 462 3.80 -19.29 -36.98
N GLY A 463 3.24 -19.18 -35.77
CA GLY A 463 1.80 -19.35 -35.52
C GLY A 463 1.30 -20.80 -35.52
N THR A 464 2.19 -21.78 -35.62
CA THR A 464 1.84 -23.21 -35.46
C THR A 464 1.72 -23.55 -33.98
N GLN A 465 0.50 -23.87 -33.52
CA GLN A 465 0.33 -24.55 -32.24
C GLN A 465 1.02 -25.91 -32.35
N VAL A 466 2.09 -26.14 -31.58
CA VAL A 466 2.71 -27.47 -31.50
C VAL A 466 1.73 -28.37 -30.76
N PRO A 467 1.17 -29.42 -31.39
CA PRO A 467 0.23 -30.30 -30.70
C PRO A 467 0.93 -30.99 -29.54
N PRO A 468 0.24 -31.23 -28.41
CA PRO A 468 0.83 -31.92 -27.27
C PRO A 468 1.33 -33.29 -27.72
N ASN A 469 2.58 -33.60 -27.40
CA ASN A 469 3.22 -34.88 -27.69
C ASN A 469 2.50 -36.00 -26.91
N VAL A 470 1.46 -36.57 -27.50
CA VAL A 470 0.81 -37.78 -26.98
C VAL A 470 1.66 -38.96 -27.42
N GLY A 471 2.29 -39.61 -26.44
CA GLY A 471 2.99 -40.87 -26.63
C GLY A 471 2.13 -41.87 -27.39
N VAL A 472 2.71 -42.45 -28.43
CA VAL A 472 2.12 -43.43 -29.32
C VAL A 472 1.54 -44.60 -28.51
N SER A 473 0.22 -44.75 -28.57
CA SER A 473 -0.44 -46.05 -28.37
C SER A 473 -1.44 -46.25 -29.49
N SER A 474 -1.06 -47.10 -30.44
CA SER A 474 -1.89 -47.62 -31.50
C SER A 474 -3.14 -48.30 -30.95
N ASN A 475 -4.33 -47.87 -31.37
CA ASN A 475 -5.36 -48.82 -31.77
C ASN A 475 -6.46 -48.17 -32.62
N ALA A 476 -6.83 -48.92 -33.64
CA ALA A 476 -7.71 -48.56 -34.73
C ALA A 476 -9.19 -48.40 -34.33
N GLY A 477 -9.91 -47.55 -35.06
CA GLY A 477 -11.36 -47.41 -34.98
C GLY A 477 -11.89 -46.32 -35.91
N MET A 478 -12.07 -46.64 -37.19
CA MET A 478 -12.97 -45.93 -38.12
C MET A 478 -14.44 -46.35 -37.86
N PRO A 479 -15.47 -45.76 -38.49
CA PRO A 479 -15.78 -44.35 -38.79
C PRO A 479 -17.28 -44.01 -38.54
N THR A 480 -17.73 -42.75 -38.61
CA THR A 480 -19.08 -42.43 -39.14
C THR A 480 -19.23 -40.99 -39.67
N LEU A 481 -19.55 -40.94 -40.96
CA LEU A 481 -20.27 -39.93 -41.77
C LEU A 481 -21.41 -39.22 -40.99
N ARG A 482 -21.83 -37.94 -41.19
CA ARG A 482 -22.20 -37.20 -42.43
C ARG A 482 -22.74 -35.77 -42.04
N PRO A 483 -23.35 -34.91 -42.91
CA PRO A 483 -22.80 -33.58 -43.24
C PRO A 483 -23.73 -32.35 -43.01
N ARG A 484 -23.20 -31.16 -43.38
CA ARG A 484 -23.86 -30.04 -44.12
C ARG A 484 -24.19 -28.73 -43.37
N ALA A 485 -23.36 -27.72 -43.68
CA ALA A 485 -23.64 -26.32 -44.02
C ALA A 485 -24.64 -25.47 -43.21
N SER A 486 -24.16 -24.32 -42.71
CA SER A 486 -24.68 -23.01 -43.13
C SER A 486 -23.70 -21.89 -42.78
N ARG A 487 -23.28 -21.13 -43.80
CA ARG A 487 -22.63 -19.81 -43.66
C ARG A 487 -23.73 -18.78 -43.46
N GLY A 488 -23.60 -17.96 -42.42
CA GLY A 488 -24.31 -16.68 -42.26
C GLY A 488 -23.29 -15.61 -41.82
N PRO A 489 -23.24 -14.42 -42.45
CA PRO A 489 -22.20 -13.43 -42.19
C PRO A 489 -22.64 -12.51 -41.06
N ARG A 490 -22.00 -12.57 -39.89
CA ARG A 490 -22.19 -11.56 -38.85
C ARG A 490 -20.87 -11.24 -38.12
N SER A 491 -20.34 -10.06 -38.44
CA SER A 491 -19.57 -9.20 -37.54
C SER A 491 -18.29 -9.80 -36.92
N MET A 492 -17.33 -10.15 -37.76
CA MET A 492 -15.91 -10.26 -37.36
C MET A 492 -15.33 -8.84 -37.21
N ALA A 493 -15.23 -8.32 -36.00
CA ALA A 493 -14.29 -7.20 -35.69
C ALA A 493 -14.14 -6.87 -34.20
N ALA A 494 -14.98 -7.36 -33.29
CA ALA A 494 -14.98 -6.84 -31.91
C ALA A 494 -15.05 -7.88 -30.78
N ALA A 495 -14.86 -9.17 -31.08
CA ALA A 495 -15.10 -10.26 -30.12
C ALA A 495 -13.95 -11.29 -29.96
N SER A 496 -12.70 -11.00 -30.38
CA SER A 496 -11.63 -12.02 -30.38
C SER A 496 -10.39 -11.74 -29.53
N HIS A 497 -10.30 -10.63 -28.78
CA HIS A 497 -9.06 -10.30 -28.03
C HIS A 497 -8.95 -10.94 -26.64
N ALA A 498 -9.73 -11.98 -26.33
CA ALA A 498 -9.75 -12.65 -25.02
C ALA A 498 -9.65 -14.19 -25.12
N ALA A 499 -9.17 -14.73 -26.24
CA ALA A 499 -9.21 -16.17 -26.51
C ALA A 499 -8.02 -16.96 -25.96
N PHE A 500 -6.90 -16.31 -25.64
CA PHE A 500 -5.65 -17.01 -25.30
C PHE A 500 -5.13 -16.61 -23.92
N GLY A 501 -4.53 -17.58 -23.23
CA GLY A 501 -3.92 -17.38 -21.92
C GLY A 501 -2.69 -16.46 -21.93
N PRO A 502 -2.20 -16.03 -20.75
CA PRO A 502 -1.00 -15.20 -20.66
C PRO A 502 0.25 -15.92 -21.19
N LEU A 503 1.18 -15.15 -21.75
CA LEU A 503 2.50 -15.64 -22.17
C LEU A 503 3.50 -15.51 -21.00
N LEU A 504 4.21 -16.59 -20.69
CA LEU A 504 5.34 -16.61 -19.77
C LEU A 504 6.61 -16.20 -20.51
N LEU A 505 7.22 -15.10 -20.05
CA LEU A 505 8.55 -14.67 -20.46
C LEU A 505 9.51 -14.81 -19.26
N TYR A 506 10.55 -15.59 -19.46
CA TYR A 506 11.52 -15.97 -18.44
C TYR A 506 12.85 -15.30 -18.77
N LEU A 507 13.41 -14.62 -17.78
CA LEU A 507 14.54 -13.71 -17.93
C LEU A 507 15.75 -14.30 -17.18
N ASN A 508 16.71 -14.82 -17.93
CA ASN A 508 18.00 -15.33 -17.49
C ASN A 508 19.11 -14.83 -18.42
N LYS A 509 20.37 -15.24 -18.21
CA LYS A 509 21.51 -14.77 -19.01
C LYS A 509 21.38 -15.06 -20.51
N ALA A 510 20.62 -16.10 -20.89
CA ALA A 510 20.45 -16.56 -22.26
C ALA A 510 19.22 -15.93 -22.96
N THR A 511 18.34 -15.24 -22.22
CA THR A 511 17.15 -14.60 -22.80
C THR A 511 17.56 -13.50 -23.79
N PHE A 512 16.96 -13.53 -24.98
CA PHE A 512 17.28 -12.64 -26.12
C PHE A 512 18.71 -12.76 -26.69
N VAL A 513 19.44 -13.81 -26.34
CA VAL A 513 20.79 -14.05 -26.88
C VAL A 513 20.75 -15.06 -28.04
N GLY A 514 21.55 -14.82 -29.08
CA GLY A 514 21.71 -15.75 -30.20
C GLY A 514 20.51 -15.82 -31.16
N GLN A 515 20.45 -16.88 -31.97
CA GLN A 515 19.39 -17.07 -32.97
C GLN A 515 18.01 -17.31 -32.34
N ASP A 516 17.95 -18.04 -31.23
CA ASP A 516 16.72 -18.27 -30.49
C ASP A 516 16.20 -16.98 -29.86
N GLY A 517 17.10 -16.11 -29.37
CA GLY A 517 16.75 -14.78 -28.88
C GLY A 517 16.07 -13.89 -29.93
N VAL A 518 16.48 -13.96 -31.19
CA VAL A 518 15.84 -13.20 -32.29
C VAL A 518 14.41 -13.70 -32.54
N LYS A 519 14.22 -15.03 -32.56
CA LYS A 519 12.89 -15.63 -32.71
C LYS A 519 11.99 -15.32 -31.52
N LEU A 520 12.51 -15.38 -30.30
CA LEU A 520 11.78 -14.99 -29.10
C LEU A 520 11.34 -13.53 -29.15
N ALA A 521 12.22 -12.63 -29.59
CA ALA A 521 11.88 -11.21 -29.74
C ALA A 521 10.76 -11.00 -30.77
N GLU A 522 10.77 -11.73 -31.88
CA GLU A 522 9.68 -11.70 -32.86
C GLU A 522 8.35 -12.17 -32.25
N LEU A 523 8.35 -13.29 -31.52
CA LEU A 523 7.15 -13.76 -30.82
C LEU A 523 6.64 -12.72 -29.81
N VAL A 524 7.52 -12.12 -29.01
CA VAL A 524 7.13 -11.08 -28.04
C VAL A 524 6.51 -9.88 -28.75
N ARG A 525 7.02 -9.46 -29.92
CA ARG A 525 6.40 -8.39 -30.73
C ARG A 525 4.99 -8.77 -31.18
N ILE A 526 4.80 -9.99 -31.68
CA ILE A 526 3.49 -10.50 -32.14
C ILE A 526 2.48 -10.50 -30.98
N GLU A 527 2.87 -11.05 -29.83
CA GLU A 527 1.99 -11.16 -28.66
C GLU A 527 1.64 -9.79 -28.06
N ARG A 528 2.60 -8.85 -28.06
CA ARG A 528 2.35 -7.47 -27.67
C ARG A 528 1.40 -6.74 -28.63
N ALA A 529 1.60 -6.90 -29.94
CA ALA A 529 0.70 -6.34 -30.95
C ALA A 529 -0.71 -6.92 -30.84
N ALA A 530 -0.84 -8.19 -30.44
CA ALA A 530 -2.12 -8.85 -30.17
C ALA A 530 -2.79 -8.40 -28.86
N GLY A 531 -2.09 -7.64 -28.00
CA GLY A 531 -2.56 -7.22 -26.68
C GLY A 531 -2.59 -8.33 -25.64
N THR A 532 -1.81 -9.40 -25.85
CA THR A 532 -1.68 -10.50 -24.89
C THR A 532 -0.98 -10.02 -23.62
N ARG A 533 -1.44 -10.50 -22.48
CA ARG A 533 -0.74 -10.31 -21.20
C ARG A 533 0.55 -11.15 -21.15
N ILE A 534 1.69 -10.48 -20.99
CA ILE A 534 2.99 -11.13 -20.79
C ILE A 534 3.34 -11.06 -19.31
N LEU A 535 3.69 -12.21 -18.72
CA LEU A 535 4.17 -12.30 -17.35
C LEU A 535 5.68 -12.48 -17.35
N LEU A 536 6.36 -11.60 -16.63
CA LEU A 536 7.81 -11.57 -16.54
C LEU A 536 8.27 -12.33 -15.30
N PHE A 537 9.16 -13.30 -15.51
CA PHE A 537 9.76 -14.13 -14.47
C PHE A 537 11.27 -13.90 -14.52
N HIS A 538 11.87 -13.43 -13.43
CA HIS A 538 13.29 -13.07 -13.40
C HIS A 538 14.09 -14.03 -12.52
N GLU A 539 14.99 -14.79 -13.14
CA GLU A 539 15.81 -15.77 -12.44
C GLU A 539 16.98 -15.11 -11.69
N ASN A 540 17.13 -15.48 -10.41
CA ASN A 540 18.17 -15.00 -9.52
C ASN A 540 19.05 -16.14 -8.97
N ASP A 541 18.81 -17.39 -9.37
CA ASP A 541 19.70 -18.52 -9.10
C ASP A 541 20.83 -18.59 -10.12
N GLU A 542 22.07 -18.40 -9.67
CA GLU A 542 23.26 -18.49 -10.52
C GLU A 542 23.41 -19.86 -11.19
N ALA A 543 22.92 -20.94 -10.57
CA ALA A 543 22.95 -22.30 -11.14
C ALA A 543 21.97 -22.48 -12.32
N LEU A 544 20.97 -21.61 -12.44
CA LEU A 544 19.99 -21.57 -13.53
C LEU A 544 20.18 -20.34 -14.44
N ASP A 545 21.42 -19.86 -14.54
CA ASP A 545 21.77 -18.68 -15.34
C ASP A 545 21.07 -17.38 -14.89
N GLY A 546 20.75 -17.26 -13.61
CA GLY A 546 20.26 -16.01 -13.02
C GLY A 546 21.24 -14.86 -13.20
N CYS A 547 20.72 -13.65 -13.38
CA CYS A 547 21.50 -12.44 -13.66
C CYS A 547 20.89 -11.20 -13.00
N GLU A 548 21.65 -10.11 -12.96
CA GLU A 548 21.08 -8.81 -12.60
C GLU A 548 20.02 -8.39 -13.63
N PHE A 549 18.97 -7.71 -13.16
CA PHE A 549 17.88 -7.30 -14.05
C PHE A 549 18.37 -6.37 -15.18
N ASP A 550 19.38 -5.54 -14.91
CA ASP A 550 19.95 -4.60 -15.89
C ASP A 550 20.60 -5.33 -17.10
N TRP A 551 21.11 -6.56 -16.90
CA TRP A 551 21.60 -7.41 -17.99
C TRP A 551 20.48 -7.72 -19.00
N ASN A 552 19.28 -8.05 -18.51
CA ASN A 552 18.14 -8.36 -19.36
C ASN A 552 17.69 -7.12 -20.15
N ILE A 553 17.74 -5.93 -19.55
CA ILE A 553 17.41 -4.67 -20.26
C ILE A 553 18.41 -4.44 -21.39
N GLU A 554 19.70 -4.66 -21.16
CA GLU A 554 20.75 -4.45 -22.17
C GLU A 554 20.64 -5.44 -23.35
N LYS A 555 20.29 -6.71 -23.09
CA LYS A 555 20.16 -7.73 -24.14
C LYS A 555 18.82 -7.71 -24.86
N THR A 556 17.82 -7.01 -24.32
CA THR A 556 16.51 -6.89 -24.95
C THR A 556 16.57 -5.90 -26.11
N PRO A 557 15.98 -6.21 -27.27
CA PRO A 557 15.86 -5.27 -28.38
C PRO A 557 15.25 -3.94 -27.95
N GLU A 558 15.88 -2.83 -28.37
CA GLU A 558 15.51 -1.46 -27.93
C GLU A 558 14.03 -1.15 -28.16
N ASP A 559 13.46 -1.62 -29.27
CA ASP A 559 12.06 -1.40 -29.62
C ASP A 559 11.08 -2.01 -28.59
N LEU A 560 11.41 -3.18 -28.02
CA LEU A 560 10.59 -3.82 -26.99
C LEU A 560 10.71 -3.11 -25.63
N VAL A 561 11.87 -2.54 -25.33
CA VAL A 561 12.09 -1.73 -24.12
C VAL A 561 11.32 -0.41 -24.22
N GLU A 562 11.39 0.28 -25.36
CA GLU A 562 10.66 1.53 -25.61
C GLU A 562 9.14 1.34 -25.65
N ASP A 563 8.67 0.21 -26.19
CA ASP A 563 7.25 -0.17 -26.13
C ASP A 563 6.81 -0.51 -24.69
N GLY A 564 7.75 -0.59 -23.75
CA GLY A 564 7.48 -0.67 -22.32
C GLY A 564 7.29 -2.09 -21.82
N LEU A 565 8.06 -3.07 -22.31
CA LEU A 565 8.01 -4.48 -21.87
C LEU A 565 8.20 -4.61 -20.36
N TYR A 566 9.07 -3.78 -19.80
CA TYR A 566 9.38 -3.75 -18.38
C TYR A 566 8.54 -2.74 -17.58
N SER A 567 7.39 -2.33 -18.12
CA SER A 567 6.45 -1.50 -17.35
C SER A 567 5.75 -2.29 -16.25
N ASP A 568 5.55 -3.59 -16.47
CA ASP A 568 5.04 -4.53 -15.48
C ASP A 568 6.17 -5.08 -14.60
N LEU A 569 5.88 -5.34 -13.32
CA LEU A 569 6.87 -5.83 -12.37
C LEU A 569 7.19 -7.30 -12.65
N ALA A 570 8.47 -7.60 -12.86
CA ALA A 570 8.97 -8.98 -12.91
C ALA A 570 8.84 -9.68 -11.56
N ILE A 571 8.41 -10.95 -11.60
CA ILE A 571 8.36 -11.82 -10.43
C ILE A 571 9.75 -12.41 -10.23
N GLU A 572 10.35 -12.13 -9.08
CA GLU A 572 11.67 -12.63 -8.72
C GLU A 572 11.60 -14.13 -8.40
N PHE A 573 12.36 -14.94 -9.14
CA PHE A 573 12.56 -16.36 -8.91
C PHE A 573 13.89 -16.55 -8.20
N PHE A 574 13.83 -16.99 -6.95
CA PHE A 574 15.01 -17.25 -6.12
C PHE A 574 15.29 -18.76 -6.02
N PRO A 575 16.51 -19.15 -5.61
CA PRO A 575 16.79 -20.53 -5.20
C PRO A 575 15.88 -21.00 -4.05
N MET A 576 15.83 -22.31 -3.84
CA MET A 576 15.17 -22.87 -2.65
C MET A 576 15.83 -22.35 -1.37
N PRO A 577 15.06 -22.08 -0.30
CA PRO A 577 13.62 -22.29 -0.14
C PRO A 577 12.73 -21.15 -0.65
N HIS A 578 13.29 -19.98 -1.00
CA HIS A 578 12.52 -18.80 -1.42
C HIS A 578 11.76 -19.00 -2.75
N ARG A 579 12.18 -19.95 -3.58
CA ARG A 579 11.47 -20.36 -4.80
C ARG A 579 10.00 -20.68 -4.57
N GLU A 580 9.65 -21.25 -3.41
CA GLU A 580 8.24 -21.59 -3.10
C GLU A 580 7.35 -20.34 -3.04
N VAL A 581 7.90 -19.24 -2.51
CA VAL A 581 7.21 -17.95 -2.46
C VAL A 581 7.12 -17.34 -3.85
N SER A 582 8.17 -17.47 -4.68
CA SER A 582 8.17 -17.02 -6.08
C SER A 582 7.05 -17.69 -6.89
N LEU A 583 6.90 -19.01 -6.76
CA LEU A 583 5.84 -19.79 -7.41
C LEU A 583 4.45 -19.37 -6.95
N ALA A 584 4.26 -19.15 -5.64
CA ALA A 584 2.98 -18.71 -5.10
C ALA A 584 2.59 -17.30 -5.60
N ILE A 585 3.55 -16.37 -5.65
CA ILE A 585 3.34 -15.03 -6.23
C ILE A 585 2.99 -15.15 -7.71
N ALA A 586 3.68 -16.01 -8.46
CA ALA A 586 3.40 -16.22 -9.87
C ALA A 586 2.00 -16.77 -10.13
N ALA A 587 1.59 -17.79 -9.39
CA ALA A 587 0.26 -18.36 -9.52
C ALA A 587 -0.84 -17.37 -9.06
N GLN A 588 -0.59 -16.53 -8.06
CA GLN A 588 -1.49 -15.42 -7.71
C GLN A 588 -1.59 -14.41 -8.86
N ASN A 589 -0.47 -14.05 -9.50
CA ASN A 589 -0.47 -13.14 -10.65
C ASN A 589 -1.25 -13.72 -11.85
N LEU A 590 -1.14 -15.03 -12.09
CA LEU A 590 -1.92 -15.73 -13.11
C LEU A 590 -3.43 -15.62 -12.86
N SER A 591 -3.87 -15.67 -11.61
CA SER A 591 -5.30 -15.57 -11.24
C SER A 591 -5.91 -14.16 -11.39
N MET A 592 -5.08 -13.11 -11.43
CA MET A 592 -5.57 -11.74 -11.59
C MET A 592 -6.04 -11.49 -13.03
N GLN A 593 -7.33 -11.24 -13.26
CA GLN A 593 -7.82 -10.77 -14.56
C GLN A 593 -7.28 -9.37 -14.87
N PRO A 594 -7.04 -9.02 -16.15
CA PRO A 594 -6.56 -7.69 -16.51
C PRO A 594 -7.54 -6.62 -15.98
N LEU A 595 -7.01 -5.68 -15.21
CA LEU A 595 -7.71 -4.46 -14.82
C LEU A 595 -8.11 -3.74 -16.10
N ARG A 596 -9.38 -3.91 -16.52
CA ARG A 596 -9.98 -3.07 -17.56
C ARG A 596 -9.77 -1.62 -17.14
N SER A 597 -8.99 -0.87 -17.89
CA SER A 597 -8.85 0.58 -17.78
C SER A 597 -10.21 1.22 -18.11
N GLY A 598 -11.10 1.21 -17.13
CA GLY A 598 -12.44 1.73 -17.22
C GLY A 598 -12.90 1.92 -15.79
N TRP A 599 -13.08 3.19 -15.41
CA TRP A 599 -13.53 3.59 -14.09
C TRP A 599 -14.76 2.77 -13.69
N ARG A 600 -14.58 1.80 -12.80
CA ARG A 600 -15.67 1.15 -12.07
C ARG A 600 -15.24 1.00 -10.62
N CYS A 601 -15.83 1.85 -9.78
CA CYS A 601 -15.88 1.67 -8.34
C CYS A 601 -16.36 0.24 -8.04
N LEU A 602 -15.56 -0.54 -7.32
CA LEU A 602 -16.00 -1.80 -6.73
C LEU A 602 -15.78 -1.75 -5.23
N GLY A 603 -16.91 -1.69 -4.51
CA GLY A 603 -16.98 -1.90 -3.08
C GLY A 603 -16.58 -3.33 -2.72
N ARG A 604 -15.87 -3.45 -1.58
CA ARG A 604 -15.56 -4.73 -0.93
C ARG A 604 -16.84 -5.53 -0.71
N ARG A 605 -16.96 -6.70 -1.34
CA ARG A 605 -17.79 -7.78 -0.82
C ARG A 605 -16.94 -8.60 0.15
N GLN A 606 -17.28 -8.54 1.43
CA GLN A 606 -16.86 -9.52 2.44
C GLN A 606 -17.33 -10.92 2.02
N PRO A 607 -16.55 -11.98 2.32
CA PRO A 607 -17.05 -13.35 2.18
C PRO A 607 -18.14 -13.60 3.23
N ARG A 608 -19.31 -14.07 2.78
CA ARG A 608 -20.33 -14.63 3.68
C ARG A 608 -19.77 -15.94 4.21
N GLY A 609 -19.69 -16.06 5.53
CA GLY A 609 -19.44 -17.32 6.21
C GLY A 609 -20.57 -18.31 5.94
N SER A 610 -20.17 -19.57 5.76
CA SER A 610 -20.97 -20.73 6.13
C SER A 610 -20.53 -21.19 7.51
#